data_AF-A0A820KD94-F1
#
_entry.id   AF-A0A820KD94-F1
#
_cell.length_a   1.000
_cell.length_b   1.000
_cell.length_c   1.000
_cell.angle_alpha   90.00
_cell.angle_beta   90.00
_cell.angle_gamma   90.00
#
_symmetry.space_group_name_H-M   'P 1'
#
loop_
_entity.id
_entity.type
_entity.pdbx_description
1 polymer ?
#
loop_
_entity_poly.entity_id
_entity_poly.type
_entity_poly.pdbx_seq_one_letter_code
_entity_poly.pdbx_strand_id
1 'polypeptide(L)'
;MKRASNEKWQIAIVVLNDVQPEVYECIKQWGNQTLGVTTQCVNFQSLQRNSGKYRMYVQNLSQKINAKIGGINGIVNLKAALSHSSHEDLFMFFGADVTHTTCSIDHSSIAAVV
;
A
#
# COMPACT_ATOMS: atom_id res chain seq x y z
N MET A 1 27.55 -22.16 -17.86
CA MET A 1 26.33 -21.40 -18.20
C MET A 1 25.23 -21.87 -17.25
N LYS A 2 25.10 -21.23 -16.07
CA LYS A 2 24.14 -21.63 -15.02
C LYS A 2 22.77 -20.98 -15.32
N ARG A 3 21.71 -21.78 -15.29
CA ARG A 3 20.30 -21.39 -15.50
C ARG A 3 19.89 -20.28 -14.52
N ALA A 4 19.01 -19.41 -15.01
CA ALA A 4 18.42 -18.24 -14.35
C ALA A 4 18.01 -18.51 -12.89
N SER A 5 18.28 -17.56 -12.00
CA SER A 5 17.84 -17.61 -10.61
C SER A 5 16.31 -17.64 -10.55
N ASN A 6 15.77 -18.54 -9.71
CA ASN A 6 14.36 -18.65 -9.34
C ASN A 6 13.96 -17.46 -8.43
N GLU A 7 14.27 -16.22 -8.84
CA GLU A 7 13.95 -15.03 -8.06
C GLU A 7 12.49 -14.65 -8.27
N LYS A 8 11.69 -14.88 -7.23
CA LYS A 8 10.30 -14.42 -7.17
C LYS A 8 10.29 -12.88 -7.17
N TRP A 9 9.67 -12.29 -8.18
CA TRP A 9 9.49 -10.84 -8.28
C TRP A 9 8.85 -10.26 -7.02
N GLN A 10 9.49 -9.27 -6.40
CA GLN A 10 9.00 -8.67 -5.14
C GLN A 10 7.96 -7.57 -5.38
N ILE A 11 8.07 -6.83 -6.48
CA ILE A 11 7.16 -5.74 -6.84
C ILE A 11 7.10 -5.51 -8.34
N ALA A 12 5.92 -5.19 -8.87
CA ALA A 12 5.70 -4.71 -10.23
C ALA A 12 5.31 -3.23 -10.22
N ILE A 13 6.08 -2.38 -10.91
CA ILE A 13 5.76 -0.97 -11.10
C ILE A 13 5.06 -0.80 -12.45
N VAL A 14 3.82 -0.32 -12.43
CA VAL A 14 2.98 -0.19 -13.63
C VAL A 14 2.73 1.28 -13.92
N VAL A 15 3.24 1.79 -15.04
CA VAL A 15 3.06 3.19 -15.44
C VAL A 15 1.83 3.29 -16.36
N LEU A 16 0.86 4.12 -15.96
CA LEU A 16 -0.41 4.32 -16.65
C LEU A 16 -0.49 5.73 -17.24
N ASN A 17 -0.85 5.86 -18.51
CA ASN A 17 -0.97 7.16 -19.20
C ASN A 17 -2.23 7.95 -18.74
N ASP A 18 -3.18 7.27 -18.12
CA ASP A 18 -4.30 7.79 -17.35
C ASP A 18 -4.78 6.70 -16.38
N VAL A 19 -5.32 7.08 -15.21
CA VAL A 19 -5.80 6.11 -14.22
C VAL A 19 -7.27 5.80 -14.50
N GLN A 20 -7.49 4.89 -15.44
CA GLN A 20 -8.82 4.31 -15.67
C GLN A 20 -9.13 3.32 -14.54
N PRO A 21 -10.27 3.46 -13.84
CA PRO A 21 -10.64 2.59 -12.71
C PRO A 21 -10.58 1.11 -13.06
N GLU A 22 -11.10 0.72 -14.22
CA GLU A 22 -11.21 -0.68 -14.66
C GLU A 22 -9.82 -1.31 -14.87
N VAL A 23 -8.90 -0.54 -15.48
CA VAL A 23 -7.52 -0.99 -15.71
C VAL A 23 -6.78 -1.10 -14.38
N TYR A 24 -6.95 -0.11 -13.49
CA TYR A 24 -6.34 -0.12 -12.17
C TYR A 24 -6.83 -1.31 -11.33
N GLU A 25 -8.14 -1.58 -11.31
CA GLU A 25 -8.75 -2.70 -10.61
C GLU A 25 -8.25 -4.04 -11.16
N CYS A 26 -8.19 -4.20 -12.48
CA CYS A 26 -7.66 -5.40 -13.12
C CYS A 26 -6.20 -5.68 -12.68
N ILE A 27 -5.34 -4.66 -12.68
CA ILE A 27 -3.95 -4.79 -12.22
C ILE A 27 -3.90 -5.21 -10.75
N LYS A 28 -4.77 -4.64 -9.90
CA LYS A 28 -4.81 -4.95 -8.47
C LYS A 28 -5.30 -6.36 -8.19
N GLN A 29 -6.36 -6.78 -8.88
CA GLN A 29 -6.92 -8.13 -8.76
C GLN A 29 -5.89 -9.16 -9.22
N TRP A 30 -5.32 -9.01 -10.41
CA TRP A 30 -4.31 -9.94 -10.91
C TRP A 30 -3.06 -10.00 -10.03
N GLY A 31 -2.55 -8.85 -9.60
CA GLY A 31 -1.39 -8.78 -8.72
C GLY A 31 -1.63 -9.50 -7.39
N ASN A 32 -2.73 -9.19 -6.71
CA ASN A 32 -3.00 -9.69 -5.36
C ASN A 32 -3.56 -11.12 -5.34
N GLN A 33 -4.49 -11.45 -6.24
CA GLN A 33 -5.25 -12.69 -6.19
C GLN A 33 -4.67 -13.79 -7.08
N THR A 34 -4.06 -13.43 -8.22
CA THR A 34 -3.61 -14.42 -9.21
C THR A 34 -2.11 -14.66 -9.16
N LEU A 35 -1.30 -13.59 -9.16
CA LEU A 35 0.16 -13.68 -9.28
C LEU A 35 0.87 -13.65 -7.91
N GLY A 36 0.22 -13.13 -6.87
CA GLY A 36 0.83 -12.94 -5.56
C GLY A 36 2.05 -12.00 -5.61
N VAL A 37 1.98 -10.97 -6.46
CA VAL A 37 3.02 -9.96 -6.65
C VAL A 37 2.48 -8.59 -6.26
N THR A 38 3.21 -7.90 -5.40
CA THR A 38 2.87 -6.55 -4.98
C THR A 38 2.93 -5.58 -6.18
N THR A 39 1.90 -4.75 -6.37
CA THR A 39 1.86 -3.80 -7.49
C THR A 39 1.92 -2.34 -7.03
N GLN A 40 2.65 -1.50 -7.77
CA GLN A 40 2.65 -0.04 -7.60
C GLN A 40 2.30 0.63 -8.93
N CYS A 41 1.07 1.16 -9.03
CA CYS A 41 0.64 1.92 -10.19
C CYS A 41 1.16 3.37 -10.09
N VAL A 42 1.63 3.92 -11.20
CA VAL A 42 2.21 5.25 -11.32
C VAL A 42 1.47 5.97 -12.44
N ASN A 43 0.91 7.15 -12.16
CA ASN A 43 0.29 7.96 -13.21
C ASN A 43 1.38 8.73 -13.96
N PHE A 44 1.50 8.48 -15.25
CA PHE A 44 2.48 9.11 -16.14
C PHE A 44 2.41 10.64 -16.11
N GLN A 45 1.20 11.22 -16.09
CA GLN A 45 1.01 12.67 -16.00
C GLN A 45 1.60 13.25 -14.72
N SER A 46 1.66 12.46 -13.64
CA SER A 46 2.27 12.87 -12.38
C SER A 46 3.80 12.94 -12.45
N LEU A 47 4.42 12.19 -13.37
CA LEU A 47 5.86 12.23 -13.64
C LEU A 47 6.27 13.44 -14.48
N GLN A 48 5.35 14.01 -15.25
CA GLN A 48 5.61 15.16 -16.14
C GLN A 48 5.40 16.53 -15.47
N ARG A 49 5.11 16.57 -14.16
CA ARG A 49 4.88 17.82 -13.44
C ARG A 49 6.17 18.62 -13.24
N ASN A 50 6.02 19.92 -12.92
CA ASN A 50 7.16 20.78 -12.59
C ASN A 50 8.01 20.21 -11.42
N SER A 51 9.26 20.66 -11.33
CA SER A 51 10.28 20.08 -10.43
C SER A 51 9.82 19.94 -8.97
N GLY A 52 9.13 20.93 -8.42
CA GLY A 52 8.59 20.90 -7.06
C GLY A 52 7.53 19.81 -6.86
N LYS A 53 6.51 19.75 -7.72
CA LYS A 53 5.45 18.74 -7.64
C LYS A 53 5.96 17.34 -7.97
N TYR A 54 6.91 17.23 -8.89
CA TYR A 54 7.59 15.98 -9.22
C TYR A 54 8.34 15.42 -8.01
N ARG A 55 9.12 16.25 -7.30
CA ARG A 55 9.88 15.81 -6.12
C ARG A 55 8.98 15.28 -5.01
N MET A 56 7.89 16.00 -4.70
CA MET A 56 6.92 15.54 -3.69
C MET A 56 6.23 14.24 -4.13
N TYR A 57 5.92 14.11 -5.43
CA TYR A 57 5.33 12.89 -5.98
C TYR A 57 6.26 11.68 -5.81
N VAL A 58 7.53 11.83 -6.18
CA VAL A 58 8.54 10.77 -6.05
C VAL A 58 8.74 10.40 -4.58
N GLN A 59 8.78 11.38 -3.66
CA GLN A 59 8.91 11.11 -2.23
C GLN A 59 7.74 10.26 -1.70
N ASN A 60 6.50 10.61 -2.05
CA ASN A 60 5.32 9.83 -1.67
C ASN A 60 5.31 8.45 -2.32
N LEU A 61 5.79 8.32 -3.56
CA LEU A 61 5.90 7.04 -4.25
C LEU A 61 6.92 6.12 -3.57
N SER A 62 8.09 6.65 -3.20
CA SER A 62 9.12 5.90 -2.47
C SER A 62 8.61 5.41 -1.12
N GLN A 63 7.87 6.24 -0.37
CA GLN A 63 7.27 5.83 0.90
C GLN A 63 6.25 4.71 0.72
N LYS A 64 5.41 4.77 -0.32
CA LYS A 64 4.45 3.71 -0.65
C LYS A 64 5.14 2.41 -1.04
N ILE A 65 6.21 2.47 -1.82
CA ILE A 65 7.00 1.31 -2.23
C ILE A 65 7.68 0.68 -1.01
N ASN A 66 8.33 1.48 -0.16
CA ASN A 66 9.00 1.00 1.04
C ASN A 66 8.04 0.21 1.95
N ALA A 67 6.86 0.75 2.25
CA ALA A 67 5.86 0.05 3.06
C ALA A 67 5.37 -1.27 2.41
N LYS A 68 5.20 -1.27 1.09
CA LYS A 68 4.74 -2.44 0.31
C LYS A 68 5.70 -3.63 0.31
N ILE A 69 7.00 -3.37 0.49
CA ILE A 69 8.03 -4.40 0.55
C ILE A 69 8.47 -4.69 2.00
N GLY A 70 7.70 -4.23 3.00
CA GLY A 70 7.94 -4.50 4.42
C GLY A 70 8.85 -3.51 5.13
N GLY A 71 9.22 -2.40 4.49
CA GLY A 71 10.02 -1.34 5.11
C GLY A 71 9.21 -0.43 6.03
N ILE A 72 9.89 0.23 6.97
CA ILE A 72 9.30 1.16 7.94
C ILE A 72 9.72 2.59 7.57
N ASN A 73 8.75 3.46 7.32
CA ASN A 73 9.02 4.87 6.96
C ASN A 73 9.24 5.78 8.18
N GLY A 74 8.76 5.38 9.35
CA GLY A 74 8.87 6.15 10.58
C GLY A 74 8.35 5.36 11.78
N ILE A 75 8.91 5.64 12.95
CA ILE A 75 8.51 5.04 14.23
C ILE A 75 8.06 6.18 15.13
N VAL A 76 6.87 6.06 15.70
CA VAL A 76 6.32 7.04 16.65
C VAL A 76 6.77 6.66 18.06
N ASN A 77 7.32 7.64 18.78
CA ASN A 77 7.67 7.45 20.19
C ASN A 77 6.42 7.64 21.06
N LEU A 78 5.92 6.55 21.63
CA LEU A 78 4.71 6.54 22.45
C LEU A 78 4.96 6.75 23.95
N LYS A 79 6.20 7.01 24.38
CA LYS A 79 6.54 7.14 25.82
C LYS A 79 5.68 8.17 26.55
N ALA A 80 5.38 9.30 25.90
CA ALA A 80 4.54 10.34 26.50
C ALA A 80 3.06 9.92 26.58
N ALA A 81 2.55 9.22 25.55
CA ALA A 81 1.16 8.78 25.50
C ALA A 81 0.88 7.59 26.43
N LEU A 82 1.90 6.74 26.66
CA LEU A 82 1.84 5.56 27.51
C LEU A 82 2.57 5.79 28.85
N SER A 83 2.66 7.03 29.32
CA SER A 83 3.50 7.42 30.46
C SER A 83 3.15 6.74 31.79
N HIS A 84 1.95 6.16 31.89
CA HIS A 84 1.46 5.45 33.07
C HIS A 84 1.56 3.92 32.95
N SER A 85 2.12 3.41 31.86
CA SER A 85 2.34 1.98 31.66
C SER A 85 3.64 1.51 32.31
N SER A 86 3.64 0.29 32.84
CA SER A 86 4.85 -0.36 33.31
C SER A 86 5.75 -0.72 32.13
N HIS A 87 7.06 -0.85 32.36
CA HIS A 87 8.01 -1.29 31.32
C HIS A 87 7.74 -2.72 30.81
N GLU A 88 6.93 -3.51 31.52
CA GLU A 88 6.56 -4.88 31.19
C GLU A 88 5.22 -4.97 30.43
N ASP A 89 4.48 -3.85 30.32
CA ASP A 89 3.19 -3.83 29.65
C ASP A 89 3.36 -4.00 28.14
N LEU A 90 2.68 -5.01 27.58
CA LEU A 90 2.68 -5.28 26.15
C LEU A 90 1.45 -4.64 25.51
N PHE A 91 1.68 -3.76 24.54
CA PHE A 91 0.63 -3.08 23.79
C PHE A 91 0.52 -3.63 22.37
N MET A 92 -0.72 -3.88 21.95
CA MET A 92 -1.06 -4.25 20.59
C MET A 92 -2.15 -3.30 20.11
N PHE A 93 -1.92 -2.68 18.95
CA PHE A 93 -2.87 -1.76 18.33
C PHE A 93 -3.56 -2.49 17.20
N PHE A 94 -4.90 -2.39 17.17
CA PHE A 94 -5.70 -2.86 16.04
C PHE A 94 -6.64 -1.76 15.57
N GLY A 95 -6.90 -1.72 14.27
CA GLY A 95 -7.96 -0.92 13.67
C GLY A 95 -8.95 -1.82 12.94
N ALA A 96 -10.23 -1.49 12.98
CA ALA A 96 -11.28 -2.19 12.24
C ALA A 96 -12.14 -1.20 11.48
N ASP A 97 -12.51 -1.55 10.24
CA ASP A 97 -13.42 -0.78 9.39
C ASP A 97 -14.38 -1.70 8.64
N VAL A 98 -15.59 -1.21 8.34
CA VAL A 98 -16.64 -1.94 7.64
C VAL A 98 -17.13 -1.12 6.45
N THR A 99 -17.00 -1.68 5.25
CA THR A 99 -17.48 -1.07 4.01
C THR A 99 -18.73 -1.81 3.50
N HIS A 100 -19.76 -1.04 3.13
CA HIS A 100 -20.93 -1.52 2.39
C HIS A 100 -20.78 -1.12 0.91
N THR A 101 -20.84 -2.09 -0.01
CA THR A 101 -20.59 -1.84 -1.45
C THR A 101 -21.73 -1.08 -2.15
N THR A 102 -22.92 -1.01 -1.55
CA THR A 102 -24.11 -0.32 -2.07
C THR A 102 -24.90 0.33 -0.93
N CYS A 103 -25.48 1.51 -1.15
CA CYS A 103 -26.36 2.21 -0.19
C CYS A 103 -27.77 1.57 -0.13
N SER A 104 -27.87 0.36 0.40
CA SER A 104 -29.16 -0.28 0.69
C SER A 104 -29.05 -1.19 1.91
N ILE A 105 -30.15 -1.28 2.66
CA ILE A 105 -30.21 -1.76 4.04
C ILE A 105 -29.89 -3.28 4.18
N ASP A 106 -30.06 -4.07 3.12
CA ASP A 106 -30.02 -5.54 3.18
C ASP A 106 -28.80 -6.20 2.49
N HIS A 107 -27.69 -5.49 2.28
CA HIS A 107 -26.52 -6.07 1.61
C HIS A 107 -25.38 -6.47 2.54
N SER A 108 -24.64 -7.49 2.10
CA SER A 108 -23.42 -7.97 2.75
C SER A 108 -22.38 -6.86 2.92
N SER A 109 -21.72 -6.85 4.07
CA SER A 109 -20.61 -5.94 4.38
C SER A 109 -19.27 -6.64 4.22
N ILE A 110 -18.22 -5.84 4.01
CA ILE A 110 -16.83 -6.30 4.04
C ILE A 110 -16.15 -5.65 5.24
N ALA A 111 -15.59 -6.46 6.14
CA ALA A 111 -14.79 -6.00 7.26
C ALA A 111 -13.29 -6.11 6.94
N ALA A 112 -12.51 -5.11 7.37
CA ALA A 112 -11.06 -5.11 7.31
C ALA A 112 -10.48 -4.83 8.70
N VAL A 113 -9.41 -5.53 9.06
CA VAL A 113 -8.67 -5.35 10.31
C VAL A 113 -7.19 -5.15 9.97
N VAL A 114 -6.55 -4.23 10.68
CA VAL A 114 -5.11 -3.96 10.64
C VAL A 114 -4.50 -4.04 12.02
#